data_AF-A0A3R7VUW9-F1
#
_entry.id   AF-A0A3R7VUW9-F1
#
_cell.length_a   1.000
_cell.length_b   1.000
_cell.length_c   1.000
_cell.angle_alpha   90.00
_cell.angle_beta   90.00
_cell.angle_gamma   90.00
#
_symmetry.space_group_name_H-M   'P 1'
#
loop_
_entity.id
_entity.type
_entity.pdbx_description
1 polymer ?
#
loop_
_entity_poly.entity_id
_entity_poly.type
_entity_poly.pdbx_seq_one_letter_code
_entity_poly.pdbx_strand_id
1 'polypeptide(L)'
;SLFLHMSERDERYNSELKRRGVPKDLFDASRQVTCPECGQSFNLFYSRAKLCTGCIHAVNGCEFARCIRCDTEFPLTDFMNKAKSRRTSTYLESLINNYHNTFGERPGR
;
A
#
# COMPACT_ATOMS: atom_id res chain seq x y z
N SER A 1 21.26 7.28 0.68
CA SER A 1 20.79 6.12 -0.11
C SER A 1 19.26 6.08 -0.29
N LEU A 2 18.42 6.28 0.75
CA LEU A 2 16.95 6.35 0.61
C LEU A 2 16.41 7.48 -0.31
N PHE A 3 17.11 8.63 -0.34
CA PHE A 3 16.71 9.80 -1.13
C PHE A 3 16.70 9.54 -2.65
N LEU A 4 17.61 8.70 -3.16
CA LEU A 4 17.71 8.39 -4.60
C LEU A 4 16.56 7.50 -5.07
N HIS A 5 16.12 6.53 -4.26
CA HIS A 5 14.95 5.70 -4.62
C HIS A 5 13.60 6.42 -4.46
N MET A 6 13.54 7.51 -3.67
CA MET A 6 12.36 8.36 -3.60
C MET A 6 12.18 9.18 -4.89
N SER A 7 13.27 9.72 -5.46
CA SER A 7 13.21 10.53 -6.70
C SER A 7 12.87 9.70 -7.94
N GLU A 8 13.43 8.50 -8.10
CA GLU A 8 13.16 7.62 -9.26
C GLU A 8 11.70 7.14 -9.35
N ARG A 9 10.98 7.05 -8.21
CA ARG A 9 9.55 6.69 -8.21
C ARG A 9 8.69 7.88 -8.63
N ASP A 10 8.99 9.08 -8.13
CA ASP A 10 8.27 10.29 -8.53
C ASP A 10 8.56 10.63 -10.01
N GLU A 11 9.74 10.30 -10.57
CA GLU A 11 10.04 10.35 -12.01
C GLU A 11 9.27 9.31 -12.84
N ARG A 12 9.12 8.08 -12.32
CA ARG A 12 8.30 7.04 -12.95
C ARG A 12 6.80 7.38 -13.01
N TYR A 13 6.35 8.34 -12.21
CA TYR A 13 5.03 8.95 -12.38
C TYR A 13 5.05 9.91 -13.57
N ASN A 14 5.10 9.33 -14.77
CA ASN A 14 5.21 10.08 -16.02
C ASN A 14 3.90 10.76 -16.42
N SER A 15 3.98 11.67 -17.40
CA SER A 15 2.82 12.35 -17.98
C SER A 15 1.79 11.40 -18.61
N GLU A 16 2.20 10.18 -18.96
CA GLU A 16 1.32 9.17 -19.53
C GLU A 16 0.37 8.57 -18.48
N LEU A 17 0.85 8.25 -17.28
CA LEU A 17 0.00 7.80 -16.17
C LEU A 17 -1.03 8.86 -15.79
N LYS A 18 -0.62 10.14 -15.80
CA LYS A 18 -1.53 11.27 -15.62
C LYS A 18 -2.60 11.32 -16.72
N ARG A 19 -2.21 11.17 -18.00
CA ARG A 19 -3.14 11.17 -19.14
C ARG A 19 -4.13 10.02 -19.09
N ARG A 20 -3.73 8.86 -18.54
CA ARG A 20 -4.60 7.69 -18.34
C ARG A 20 -5.47 7.79 -17.09
N GLY A 21 -5.42 8.90 -16.35
CA GLY A 21 -6.24 9.14 -15.17
C GLY A 21 -5.80 8.36 -13.93
N VAL A 22 -4.56 7.87 -13.88
CA VAL A 22 -4.03 7.18 -12.69
C VAL A 22 -3.73 8.21 -11.62
N PRO A 23 -4.45 8.22 -10.47
CA PRO A 23 -4.16 9.17 -9.41
C PRO A 23 -2.81 8.83 -8.77
N LYS A 24 -2.09 9.87 -8.33
CA LYS A 24 -0.77 9.70 -7.69
C LYS A 24 -0.84 8.78 -6.46
N ASP A 25 -1.94 8.85 -5.71
CA ASP A 25 -2.14 8.02 -4.53
C ASP A 25 -2.25 6.52 -4.88
N LEU A 26 -2.85 6.17 -6.02
CA LEU A 26 -2.87 4.79 -6.53
C LEU A 26 -1.47 4.32 -6.93
N PHE A 27 -0.70 5.20 -7.57
CA PHE A 27 0.68 4.92 -7.92
C PHE A 27 1.56 4.73 -6.66
N ASP A 28 1.38 5.57 -5.64
CA ASP A 28 2.09 5.45 -4.38
C ASP A 28 1.64 4.22 -3.57
N ALA A 29 0.36 3.84 -3.63
CA ALA A 29 -0.17 2.63 -3.00
C ALA A 29 0.29 1.33 -3.68
N SER A 30 0.55 1.35 -4.99
CA SER A 30 1.13 0.24 -5.76
C SER A 30 2.65 0.14 -5.63
N ARG A 31 3.22 0.65 -4.54
CA ARG A 31 4.66 0.60 -4.27
C ARG A 31 5.13 -0.83 -4.04
N GLN A 32 6.29 -1.15 -4.61
CA GLN A 32 7.03 -2.34 -4.24
C GLN A 32 7.71 -2.11 -2.89
N VAL A 33 7.43 -2.99 -1.94
CA VAL A 33 8.05 -3.06 -0.63
C VAL A 33 8.83 -4.37 -0.56
N THR A 34 10.00 -4.33 0.07
CA THR A 34 10.86 -5.51 0.25
C THR A 34 10.84 -5.90 1.71
N CYS A 35 10.50 -7.16 2.00
CA CYS A 35 10.49 -7.66 3.36
C CYS A 35 11.92 -7.63 3.94
N PRO A 36 12.14 -7.05 5.14
CA PRO A 36 13.45 -7.02 5.78
C PRO A 36 13.93 -8.41 6.25
N GLU A 37 13.00 -9.32 6.57
CA GLU A 37 13.32 -10.66 7.09
C GLU A 37 13.65 -11.66 5.97
N CYS A 38 12.81 -11.75 4.94
CA CYS A 38 12.97 -12.77 3.89
C CYS A 38 13.49 -12.23 2.55
N GLY A 39 13.63 -10.90 2.41
CA GLY A 39 14.10 -10.26 1.18
C GLY A 39 13.09 -10.28 0.01
N GLN A 40 11.87 -10.79 0.22
CA GLN A 40 10.86 -10.85 -0.84
C GLN A 40 10.32 -9.45 -1.16
N SER A 41 10.40 -9.03 -2.43
CA SER A 41 9.73 -7.84 -2.94
C SER A 41 8.30 -8.14 -3.37
N PHE A 42 7.35 -7.30 -2.96
CA PHE A 42 5.93 -7.44 -3.29
C PHE A 42 5.23 -6.09 -3.37
N ASN A 43 4.05 -6.04 -4.02
CA ASN A 43 3.23 -4.83 -4.10
C ASN A 43 2.43 -4.64 -2.82
N LEU A 44 2.52 -3.45 -2.21
CA LEU A 44 1.82 -3.11 -0.97
C LEU A 44 0.29 -3.25 -1.10
N PHE A 45 -0.31 -2.75 -2.18
CA PHE A 45 -1.74 -2.88 -2.44
C PHE A 45 -2.16 -4.36 -2.46
N TYR A 46 -1.39 -5.19 -3.16
CA TYR A 46 -1.67 -6.62 -3.26
C TYR A 46 -1.53 -7.35 -1.92
N SER A 47 -0.49 -7.04 -1.15
CA SER A 47 -0.31 -7.59 0.21
C SER A 47 -1.51 -7.28 1.09
N ARG A 48 -1.99 -6.03 1.12
CA ARG A 48 -3.17 -5.67 1.91
C ARG A 48 -4.44 -6.35 1.42
N ALA A 49 -4.66 -6.38 0.10
CA ALA A 49 -5.84 -7.00 -0.48
C ALA A 49 -5.92 -8.51 -0.19
N LYS A 50 -4.77 -9.20 -0.08
CA LYS A 50 -4.68 -10.65 0.15
C LYS A 50 -4.59 -11.05 1.63
N LEU A 51 -3.79 -10.33 2.42
CA LEU A 51 -3.47 -10.72 3.81
C LEU A 51 -4.30 -9.97 4.85
N CYS A 52 -4.75 -8.76 4.50
CA CYS A 52 -5.53 -7.93 5.41
C CYS A 52 -7.03 -8.02 5.10
N THR A 53 -7.46 -8.94 4.23
CA THR A 53 -8.86 -9.28 3.99
C THR A 53 -9.49 -9.70 5.32
N GLY A 54 -10.50 -8.97 5.80
CA GLY A 54 -11.14 -9.25 7.10
C GLY A 54 -10.50 -8.55 8.31
N CYS A 55 -9.36 -7.86 8.16
CA CYS A 55 -8.72 -7.17 9.27
C CYS A 55 -9.34 -5.78 9.50
N ILE A 56 -9.87 -5.53 10.70
CA ILE A 56 -10.45 -4.24 11.07
C ILE A 56 -9.45 -3.09 11.03
N HIS A 57 -8.16 -3.38 11.26
CA HIS A 57 -7.12 -2.37 11.16
C HIS A 57 -6.85 -1.96 9.71
N ALA A 58 -7.14 -2.83 8.74
CA ALA A 58 -6.95 -2.53 7.33
C ALA A 58 -7.89 -1.43 6.83
N VAL A 59 -9.10 -1.38 7.40
CA VAL A 59 -10.14 -0.36 7.16
C VAL A 59 -10.03 0.86 8.09
N ASN A 60 -9.04 0.90 8.98
CA ASN A 60 -8.78 2.01 9.91
C ASN A 60 -7.36 2.57 9.73
N GLY A 61 -6.89 2.69 8.48
CA GLY A 61 -5.64 3.36 8.16
C GLY A 61 -4.38 2.70 8.70
N CYS A 62 -4.35 1.36 8.82
CA CYS A 62 -3.15 0.63 9.28
C CYS A 62 -1.89 1.06 8.53
N GLU A 63 -0.86 1.52 9.24
CA GLU A 63 0.41 1.98 8.66
C GLU A 63 1.49 0.87 8.61
N PHE A 64 1.06 -0.40 8.59
CA PHE A 64 1.94 -1.56 8.50
C PHE A 64 1.78 -2.28 7.15
N ALA A 65 2.87 -2.89 6.70
CA ALA A 65 2.88 -3.85 5.61
C ALA A 65 3.14 -5.26 6.18
N ARG A 66 2.44 -6.25 5.64
CA ARG A 66 2.62 -7.67 5.98
C ARG A 66 3.24 -8.41 4.80
N CYS A 67 4.27 -9.22 5.03
CA CYS A 67 4.91 -9.98 3.96
C CYS A 67 4.01 -11.14 3.48
N ILE A 68 3.83 -11.27 2.16
CA ILE A 68 3.06 -12.38 1.56
C ILE A 68 3.71 -13.77 1.65
N ARG A 69 4.94 -13.85 2.18
CA ARG A 69 5.73 -15.09 2.24
C ARG A 69 5.99 -15.57 3.66
N CYS A 70 6.38 -14.66 4.56
CA CYS A 70 6.73 -15.00 5.94
C CYS A 70 5.79 -14.37 6.98
N ASP A 71 4.74 -13.66 6.54
CA ASP A 71 3.76 -12.96 7.38
C ASP A 71 4.32 -11.94 8.38
N THR A 72 5.62 -11.61 8.30
CA THR A 72 6.22 -10.55 9.11
C THR A 72 5.54 -9.22 8.82
N GLU A 73 5.14 -8.53 9.88
CA GLU A 73 4.62 -7.17 9.85
C GLU A 73 5.73 -6.16 10.13
N PHE A 74 5.76 -5.09 9.34
CA PHE A 74 6.74 -4.04 9.49
C PHE A 74 6.13 -2.68 9.13
N PRO A 75 6.59 -1.58 9.74
CA PRO A 75 5.98 -0.28 9.54
C PRO A 75 6.32 0.29 8.15
N LEU A 76 5.35 0.96 7.53
CA LEU A 76 5.55 1.63 6.23
C LEU A 76 6.56 2.78 6.30
N THR A 77 6.81 3.30 7.50
CA THR A 77 7.81 4.35 7.74
C THR A 77 9.23 3.96 7.35
N ASP A 78 9.51 2.66 7.24
CA ASP A 78 10.81 2.15 6.80
C ASP A 78 11.03 2.34 5.28
N PHE A 79 9.94 2.49 4.52
CA PHE A 79 9.96 2.60 3.06
C PHE A 79 9.56 3.98 2.54
N MET A 80 8.91 4.79 3.38
CA MET A 80 8.45 6.13 3.06
C MET A 80 8.36 7.01 4.31
N ASN A 81 8.38 8.33 4.13
CA ASN A 81 8.21 9.22 5.27
C ASN A 81 6.81 9.08 5.91
N LYS A 82 6.68 9.49 7.17
CA LYS A 82 5.44 9.40 7.95
C LYS A 82 4.22 10.01 7.25
N ALA A 83 4.39 11.14 6.57
CA ALA A 83 3.31 11.79 5.83
C ALA A 83 2.81 10.95 4.63
N LYS A 84 3.75 10.37 3.85
CA LYS A 84 3.44 9.46 2.75
C LYS A 84 2.81 8.16 3.29
N SER A 85 3.36 7.58 4.36
CA SER A 85 2.80 6.40 5.04
C SER A 85 1.32 6.57 5.38
N ARG A 86 0.99 7.68 6.04
CA ARG A 86 -0.39 7.99 6.41
C ARG A 86 -1.29 8.18 5.20
N ARG A 87 -0.87 8.98 4.21
CA ARG A 87 -1.66 9.20 2.98
C ARG A 87 -1.93 7.90 2.23
N THR A 88 -0.90 7.09 2.02
CA THR A 88 -1.03 5.79 1.35
C THR A 88 -1.96 4.86 2.13
N SER A 89 -1.86 4.83 3.47
CA SER A 89 -2.72 3.99 4.31
C SER A 89 -4.18 4.42 4.28
N THR A 90 -4.47 5.73 4.34
CA THR A 90 -5.82 6.28 4.18
C THR A 90 -6.40 6.02 2.80
N TYR A 91 -5.57 6.12 1.74
CA TYR A 91 -6.02 5.79 0.39
C TYR A 91 -6.36 4.31 0.25
N LEU A 92 -5.52 3.43 0.78
CA LEU A 92 -5.74 1.98 0.79
C LEU A 92 -7.02 1.61 1.57
N GLU A 93 -7.24 2.23 2.72
CA GLU A 93 -8.48 2.13 3.48
C GLU A 93 -9.69 2.51 2.62
N SER A 94 -9.64 3.65 1.91
CA SER A 94 -10.76 4.11 1.08
C SER A 94 -11.11 3.12 -0.04
N LEU A 95 -10.10 2.47 -0.63
CA LEU A 95 -10.29 1.44 -1.66
C LEU A 95 -10.92 0.18 -1.08
N ILE A 96 -10.44 -0.28 0.07
CA ILE A 96 -10.97 -1.46 0.76
C ILE A 96 -12.42 -1.20 1.20
N ASN A 97 -12.71 -0.04 1.80
CA ASN A 97 -14.05 0.36 2.19
C ASN A 97 -15.00 0.48 0.99
N ASN A 98 -14.54 1.05 -0.13
CA ASN A 98 -15.33 1.11 -1.36
C ASN A 98 -15.65 -0.30 -1.88
N TYR A 99 -14.67 -1.20 -1.91
CA TYR A 99 -14.87 -2.58 -2.29
C TYR A 99 -15.92 -3.27 -1.40
N HIS A 100 -15.80 -3.16 -0.08
CA HIS A 100 -16.77 -3.71 0.87
C HIS A 100 -18.17 -3.13 0.70
N ASN A 101 -18.29 -1.82 0.44
CA ASN A 101 -19.59 -1.17 0.20
C ASN A 101 -20.21 -1.60 -1.13
N THR A 102 -19.39 -1.84 -2.15
CA THR A 102 -19.85 -2.21 -3.50
C THR A 102 -20.25 -3.68 -3.59
N PHE A 103 -19.47 -4.57 -2.99
CA PHE A 103 -19.66 -6.01 -3.10
C PHE A 103 -20.30 -6.65 -1.86
N GLY A 104 -20.52 -5.89 -0.79
CA GLY A 104 -21.26 -6.33 0.41
C GLY A 104 -20.52 -7.33 1.30
N GLU A 105 -19.27 -7.68 0.98
CA GLU A 105 -18.43 -8.52 1.82
C GLU A 105 -18.06 -7.74 3.09
N ARG A 106 -18.68 -8.07 4.22
CA ARG A 106 -18.29 -7.49 5.52
C ARG A 106 -17.00 -8.16 5.99
N PRO A 107 -15.94 -7.42 6.35
CA PRO A 107 -14.81 -8.00 7.06
C PRO A 107 -15.31 -8.49 8.43
N GLY A 108 -15.35 -9.80 8.62
CA GLY A 108 -15.70 -10.44 9.88
C GLY A 108 -17.18 -10.78 10.06
N ARG A 109 -17.62 -11.88 9.45
CA ARG A 109 -18.63 -12.74 10.07
C ARG A 109 -18.01 -14.08 10.40
#